data_AF-A0A955CTA3-F1
#
_entry.id   AF-A0A955CTA3-F1
#
_cell.length_a   1.000
_cell.length_b   1.000
_cell.length_c   1.000
_cell.angle_alpha   90.00
_cell.angle_beta   90.00
_cell.angle_gamma   90.00
#
_symmetry.space_group_name_H-M   'P 1'
#
loop_
_entity.id
_entity.type
_entity.pdbx_description
1 polymer ?
#
loop_
_entity_poly.entity_id
_entity_poly.type
_entity_poly.pdbx_seq_one_letter_code
_entity_poly.pdbx_strand_id
1 'polypeptide(L)'
;MPRFIERIIGPRVEQTELQKHGLRYGLPGGLLLIARILLLVSLFLPYWQMDLVAPQYPNNLHLTAFVNQLSGDVEEIDGLNHYIGMRSLHEAAQIERSVGVYVMILFVVLLELASFIHSRWAVLLVIPVMFFPFVFLIDLHLW
;
A
#
# COMPACT_ATOMS: atom_id res chain seq x y z
N MET A 1 -34.58 -10.10 10.87
CA MET A 1 -33.22 -9.54 11.02
C MET A 1 -33.32 -8.14 11.60
N PRO A 2 -32.38 -7.66 12.43
CA PRO A 2 -32.48 -6.33 13.02
C PRO A 2 -32.34 -5.23 11.95
N ARG A 3 -33.29 -4.28 11.91
CA ARG A 3 -33.34 -3.09 11.01
C ARG A 3 -32.02 -2.33 10.84
N PHE A 4 -31.11 -2.47 11.79
CA PHE A 4 -29.78 -1.86 11.75
C PHE A 4 -28.89 -2.43 10.64
N ILE A 5 -28.93 -3.75 10.41
CA ILE A 5 -28.10 -4.43 9.41
C ILE A 5 -28.55 -4.07 7.98
N GLU A 6 -29.85 -3.99 7.75
CA GLU A 6 -30.42 -3.55 6.46
C GLU A 6 -29.99 -2.12 6.09
N ARG A 7 -29.83 -1.23 7.08
CA ARG A 7 -29.37 0.15 6.86
C ARG A 7 -27.89 0.23 6.45
N ILE A 8 -27.10 -0.78 6.81
CA ILE A 8 -25.65 -0.84 6.54
C ILE A 8 -25.36 -1.53 5.21
N ILE A 9 -26.04 -2.66 4.95
CA ILE A 9 -25.75 -3.55 3.81
C ILE A 9 -26.72 -3.36 2.65
N GLY A 10 -27.98 -3.00 2.93
CA GLY A 10 -29.08 -3.07 1.96
C GLY A 10 -28.93 -2.11 0.77
N PRO A 11 -29.41 -2.52 -0.42
CA PRO A 11 -29.41 -1.66 -1.59
C PRO A 11 -30.32 -0.44 -1.33
N ARG A 12 -29.73 0.76 -1.37
CA ARG A 12 -30.42 2.02 -1.07
C ARG A 12 -31.16 2.62 -2.27
N VAL A 13 -31.16 1.94 -3.42
CA VAL A 13 -31.63 2.47 -4.69
C VAL A 13 -32.65 1.50 -5.28
N GLU A 14 -33.77 2.03 -5.76
CA GLU A 14 -34.77 1.24 -6.47
C GLU A 14 -34.18 0.64 -7.76
N GLN A 15 -34.61 -0.58 -8.11
CA GLN A 15 -34.03 -1.32 -9.25
C GLN A 15 -34.23 -0.61 -10.60
N THR A 16 -35.30 0.17 -10.74
CA THR A 16 -35.60 1.01 -11.90
C THR A 16 -34.61 2.17 -12.07
N GLU A 17 -34.17 2.79 -10.97
CA GLU A 17 -33.15 3.84 -10.97
C GLU A 17 -31.74 3.27 -11.20
N LEU A 18 -31.46 2.07 -10.70
CA LEU A 18 -30.22 1.34 -11.00
C LEU A 18 -30.08 1.03 -12.50
N GLN A 19 -31.17 0.70 -13.20
CA GLN A 19 -31.14 0.46 -14.64
C GLN A 19 -30.88 1.74 -15.45
N LYS A 20 -31.38 2.91 -14.99
CA LYS A 20 -31.16 4.19 -15.66
C LYS A 20 -29.76 4.77 -15.41
N HIS A 21 -29.17 4.51 -14.23
CA HIS A 21 -27.90 5.10 -13.81
C HIS A 21 -26.87 4.06 -13.36
N GLY A 22 -26.86 2.88 -14.00
CA GLY A 22 -26.01 1.76 -13.61
C GLY A 22 -24.53 2.10 -13.48
N LEU A 23 -24.02 2.98 -14.36
CA LEU A 23 -22.63 3.45 -14.29
C LEU A 23 -22.35 4.17 -12.97
N ARG A 24 -23.21 5.10 -12.55
CA ARG A 24 -23.01 5.91 -11.33
C ARG A 24 -22.97 5.05 -10.07
N TYR A 25 -23.76 3.99 -10.01
CA TYR A 25 -23.86 3.11 -8.86
C TYR A 25 -22.83 1.97 -8.89
N GLY A 26 -22.37 1.54 -10.07
CA GLY A 26 -21.32 0.53 -10.24
C GLY A 26 -19.90 1.08 -10.15
N LEU A 27 -19.68 2.36 -10.47
CA LEU A 27 -18.36 3.00 -10.47
C LEU A 27 -17.62 2.86 -9.13
N PRO A 28 -18.21 3.13 -7.95
CA PRO A 28 -17.50 2.99 -6.68
C PRO A 28 -17.02 1.56 -6.42
N GLY A 29 -17.87 0.56 -6.67
CA GLY A 29 -17.50 -0.85 -6.52
C GLY A 29 -16.38 -1.26 -7.49
N GLY A 30 -16.46 -0.80 -8.74
CA GLY A 30 -15.42 -1.02 -9.76
C GLY A 30 -14.09 -0.38 -9.37
N LEU A 31 -14.09 0.86 -8.88
CA LEU A 31 -12.88 1.55 -8.42
C LEU A 31 -12.24 0.83 -7.22
N LEU A 32 -13.06 0.39 -6.26
CA LEU A 32 -12.56 -0.41 -5.12
C LEU A 32 -11.99 -1.77 -5.56
N LEU A 33 -12.56 -2.39 -6.60
CA LEU A 33 -12.00 -3.61 -7.19
C LEU A 33 -10.63 -3.36 -7.82
N ILE A 34 -10.51 -2.33 -8.65
CA ILE A 34 -9.25 -1.96 -9.28
C ILE A 34 -8.19 -1.63 -8.21
N ALA A 35 -8.56 -0.88 -7.18
CA ALA A 35 -7.66 -0.53 -6.08
C ALA A 35 -7.12 -1.77 -5.34
N ARG A 36 -7.97 -2.77 -5.04
CA ARG A 36 -7.54 -4.05 -4.45
C ARG A 36 -6.50 -4.76 -5.32
N ILE A 37 -6.77 -4.84 -6.63
CA ILE A 37 -5.86 -5.50 -7.58
C ILE A 37 -4.53 -4.75 -7.64
N LEU A 38 -4.54 -3.41 -7.71
CA LEU A 38 -3.33 -2.60 -7.73
C LEU A 38 -2.51 -2.78 -6.45
N LEU A 39 -3.14 -2.84 -5.27
CA LEU A 39 -2.44 -3.12 -4.01
C LEU A 39 -1.77 -4.50 -4.02
N LEU A 40 -2.46 -5.53 -4.52
CA LEU A 40 -1.88 -6.88 -4.64
C LEU A 40 -0.70 -6.91 -5.62
N VAL A 41 -0.83 -6.25 -6.77
CA VAL A 41 0.25 -6.17 -7.75
C VAL A 41 1.44 -5.39 -7.19
N SER A 42 1.20 -4.34 -6.41
CA SER A 42 2.26 -3.50 -5.84
C SER A 42 3.23 -4.28 -4.94
N LEU A 43 2.80 -5.37 -4.29
CA LEU A 43 3.65 -6.23 -3.47
C LEU A 43 4.86 -6.79 -4.23
N PHE A 44 4.78 -6.89 -5.56
CA PHE A 44 5.83 -7.42 -6.42
C PHE A 44 6.62 -6.33 -7.14
N LEU A 45 6.31 -5.07 -6.89
CA LEU A 45 6.96 -3.92 -7.52
C LEU A 45 7.94 -3.26 -6.55
N PRO A 46 9.00 -2.62 -7.08
CA PRO A 46 9.90 -1.83 -6.25
C PRO A 46 9.18 -0.61 -5.71
N TYR A 47 9.33 -0.34 -4.41
CA TYR A 47 8.76 0.84 -3.76
C TYR A 47 9.72 2.03 -3.87
N TRP A 48 11.02 1.75 -3.84
CA TRP A 48 12.06 2.75 -3.95
C TRP A 48 13.33 2.16 -4.55
N GLN A 49 14.10 2.97 -5.26
CA GLN A 49 15.36 2.59 -5.89
C GLN A 49 16.38 3.71 -5.69
N MET A 50 17.64 3.31 -5.50
CA MET A 50 18.77 4.21 -5.35
C MET A 50 19.96 3.71 -6.14
N ASP A 51 20.57 4.66 -6.85
CA ASP A 51 21.83 4.48 -7.55
C ASP A 51 22.90 5.32 -6.86
N LEU A 52 23.91 4.64 -6.32
CA LEU A 52 25.05 5.28 -5.68
C LEU A 52 26.20 5.36 -6.69
N VAL A 53 26.48 6.58 -7.12
CA VAL A 53 27.55 6.88 -8.08
C VAL A 53 28.81 7.26 -7.31
N ALA A 54 29.89 6.50 -7.52
CA ALA A 54 31.16 6.74 -6.86
C ALA A 54 32.33 6.41 -7.81
N PRO A 55 33.43 7.21 -7.82
CA PRO A 55 34.57 6.96 -8.70
C PRO A 55 35.20 5.57 -8.54
N GLN A 56 35.07 4.96 -7.35
CA GLN A 56 35.63 3.65 -7.04
C GLN A 56 34.78 2.48 -7.57
N TYR A 57 33.53 2.73 -7.97
CA TYR A 57 32.59 1.74 -8.47
C TYR A 57 32.21 2.07 -9.91
N PRO A 58 32.92 1.55 -10.93
CA PRO A 58 32.68 1.89 -12.34
C PRO A 58 31.26 1.55 -12.82
N ASN A 59 30.62 0.56 -12.19
CA ASN A 59 29.27 0.13 -12.49
C ASN A 59 28.21 0.78 -11.58
N ASN A 60 28.61 1.71 -10.72
CA ASN A 60 27.81 2.21 -9.59
C ASN A 60 27.37 1.08 -8.64
N LEU A 61 26.62 1.43 -7.60
CA LEU A 61 25.94 0.47 -6.73
C LEU A 61 24.44 0.73 -6.79
N HIS A 62 23.66 -0.35 -6.83
CA HIS A 62 22.22 -0.30 -6.98
C HIS A 62 21.53 -0.91 -5.77
N LEU A 63 20.59 -0.18 -5.19
CA LEU A 63 19.73 -0.66 -4.11
C LEU A 63 18.27 -0.54 -4.54
N THR A 64 17.51 -1.63 -4.44
CA THR A 64 16.08 -1.64 -4.66
C THR A 64 15.38 -2.08 -3.39
N ALA A 65 14.48 -1.23 -2.89
CA ALA A 65 13.63 -1.53 -1.75
C ALA A 65 12.25 -2.00 -2.22
N PHE A 66 11.88 -3.19 -1.77
CA PHE A 66 10.53 -3.72 -1.82
C PHE A 66 9.88 -3.56 -0.44
N VAL A 67 8.56 -3.76 -0.38
CA VAL A 67 7.78 -3.65 0.86
C VAL A 67 8.29 -4.54 2.00
N ASN A 68 8.97 -5.65 1.69
CA ASN A 68 9.39 -6.66 2.66
C ASN A 68 10.89 -6.97 2.63
N GLN A 69 11.63 -6.46 1.65
CA GLN A 69 13.03 -6.83 1.45
C GLN A 69 13.81 -5.73 0.72
N LEU A 70 15.13 -5.81 0.84
CA LEU A 70 16.08 -5.04 0.03
C LEU A 70 16.76 -5.98 -0.96
N SER A 71 17.09 -5.47 -2.15
CA SER A 71 17.75 -6.22 -3.22
C SER A 71 18.81 -5.36 -3.91
N GLY A 72 19.77 -6.00 -4.57
CA GLY A 72 20.90 -5.33 -5.22
C GLY A 72 22.18 -5.43 -4.38
N ASP A 73 23.00 -4.40 -4.41
CA ASP A 73 24.33 -4.34 -3.78
C ASP A 73 24.25 -4.00 -2.29
N VAL A 74 23.32 -4.65 -1.57
CA VAL A 74 22.99 -4.34 -0.16
C VAL A 74 24.21 -4.49 0.75
N GLU A 75 24.94 -5.60 0.63
CA GLU A 75 26.10 -5.89 1.49
C GLU A 75 27.25 -4.89 1.27
N GLU A 76 27.50 -4.51 0.02
CA GLU A 76 28.55 -3.54 -0.33
C GLU A 76 28.22 -2.15 0.22
N ILE A 77 26.97 -1.69 0.01
CA ILE A 77 26.49 -0.42 0.56
C ILE A 77 26.51 -0.46 2.09
N ASP A 78 26.17 -1.58 2.71
CA ASP A 78 26.21 -1.74 4.16
C ASP A 78 27.64 -1.67 4.72
N GLY A 79 28.59 -2.26 4.02
CA GLY A 79 30.02 -2.14 4.32
C GLY A 79 30.49 -0.68 4.25
N LEU A 80 30.09 0.05 3.21
CA LEU A 80 30.37 1.48 3.09
C LEU A 80 29.75 2.27 4.24
N ASN A 81 28.49 2.01 4.57
CA ASN A 81 27.78 2.64 5.70
C ASN A 81 28.56 2.44 7.00
N HIS A 82 29.04 1.23 7.26
CA HIS A 82 29.85 0.94 8.43
C HIS A 82 31.11 1.82 8.50
N TYR A 83 31.81 2.02 7.38
CA TYR A 83 33.03 2.85 7.35
C TYR A 83 32.77 4.35 7.55
N ILE A 84 31.60 4.85 7.14
CA ILE A 84 31.22 6.25 7.35
C ILE A 84 30.40 6.47 8.63
N GLY A 85 30.19 5.42 9.43
CA GLY A 85 29.44 5.47 10.69
C GLY A 85 27.92 5.55 10.55
N MET A 86 27.37 5.21 9.38
CA MET A 86 25.94 5.06 9.17
C MET A 86 25.42 3.71 9.70
N ARG A 87 24.11 3.65 9.99
CA ARG A 87 23.45 2.43 10.46
C ARG A 87 23.40 1.37 9.36
N SER A 88 23.29 0.11 9.77
CA SER A 88 23.11 -0.98 8.82
C SER A 88 21.76 -0.88 8.11
N LEU A 89 21.75 -1.11 6.80
CA LEU A 89 20.55 -1.23 5.98
C LEU A 89 19.66 -2.40 6.43
N HIS A 90 20.25 -3.45 7.01
CA HIS A 90 19.48 -4.57 7.55
C HIS A 90 18.68 -4.18 8.80
N GLU A 91 19.23 -3.29 9.62
CA GLU A 91 18.57 -2.76 10.83
C GLU A 91 17.59 -1.63 10.50
N ALA A 92 17.85 -0.87 9.45
CA ALA A 92 16.96 0.19 8.99
C ALA A 92 15.59 -0.38 8.60
N ALA A 93 14.49 0.21 9.04
CA ALA A 93 13.11 -0.17 8.68
C ALA A 93 12.77 -1.67 8.84
N GLN A 94 13.39 -2.38 9.79
CA GLN A 94 13.22 -3.83 9.95
C GLN A 94 11.77 -4.20 10.33
N ILE A 95 11.15 -3.42 11.21
CA ILE A 95 9.77 -3.67 11.66
C ILE A 95 8.82 -3.48 10.47
N GLU A 96 8.96 -2.37 9.77
CA GLU A 96 8.19 -1.96 8.61
C GLU A 96 8.25 -3.02 7.52
N ARG A 97 9.45 -3.52 7.20
CA ARG A 97 9.62 -4.64 6.25
C ARG A 97 8.98 -5.94 6.73
N SER A 98 9.09 -6.25 8.02
CA SER A 98 8.51 -7.48 8.57
C SER A 98 6.98 -7.49 8.56
N VAL A 99 6.35 -6.31 8.73
CA VAL A 99 4.89 -6.18 8.78
C VAL A 99 4.27 -5.72 7.46
N GLY A 100 5.07 -5.19 6.54
CA GLY A 100 4.60 -4.48 5.34
C GLY A 100 3.64 -5.29 4.48
N VAL A 101 3.94 -6.58 4.23
CA VAL A 101 3.03 -7.47 3.49
C VAL A 101 1.68 -7.63 4.21
N TYR A 102 1.70 -7.80 5.52
CA TYR A 102 0.49 -7.95 6.33
C TYR A 102 -0.35 -6.67 6.33
N VAL A 103 0.28 -5.49 6.36
CA VAL A 103 -0.40 -4.19 6.24
C VAL A 103 -1.06 -4.04 4.86
N MET A 104 -0.39 -4.44 3.79
CA MET A 104 -0.96 -4.41 2.44
C MET A 104 -2.14 -5.37 2.28
N ILE A 105 -2.04 -6.59 2.83
CA ILE A 105 -3.17 -7.54 2.87
C ILE A 105 -4.33 -6.95 3.69
N LEU A 106 -4.04 -6.33 4.83
CA LEU A 106 -5.05 -5.65 5.64
C LEU A 106 -5.77 -4.56 4.83
N PHE A 107 -5.07 -3.76 4.03
CA PHE A 107 -5.70 -2.77 3.16
C PHE A 107 -6.62 -3.41 2.12
N VAL A 108 -6.21 -4.51 1.49
CA VAL A 108 -7.07 -5.24 0.55
C VAL A 108 -8.35 -5.71 1.26
N VAL A 109 -8.24 -6.26 2.48
CA VAL A 109 -9.40 -6.68 3.29
C VAL A 109 -10.28 -5.49 3.67
N LEU A 110 -9.70 -4.35 4.05
CA LEU A 110 -10.48 -3.14 4.37
C LEU A 110 -11.26 -2.64 3.15
N LEU A 111 -10.67 -2.64 1.96
CA LEU A 111 -11.36 -2.26 0.73
C LEU A 111 -12.43 -3.29 0.31
N GLU A 112 -12.18 -4.58 0.55
CA GLU A 112 -13.18 -5.64 0.34
C GLU A 112 -14.41 -5.38 1.21
N LEU A 113 -14.22 -5.16 2.51
CA LEU A 113 -15.28 -4.85 3.45
C LEU A 113 -16.00 -3.54 3.10
N ALA A 114 -15.26 -2.51 2.67
CA ALA A 114 -15.84 -1.24 2.23
C ALA A 114 -16.78 -1.41 1.03
N SER A 115 -16.52 -2.39 0.15
CA SER A 115 -17.36 -2.64 -1.03
C SER A 115 -18.76 -3.17 -0.68
N PHE A 116 -18.91 -3.82 0.48
CA PHE A 116 -20.20 -4.32 0.96
C PHE A 116 -20.96 -3.31 1.84
N ILE A 117 -20.31 -2.26 2.32
CA ILE A 117 -20.90 -1.26 3.21
C ILE A 117 -21.37 -0.05 2.39
N HIS A 118 -22.68 0.09 2.22
CA HIS A 118 -23.26 1.17 1.43
C HIS A 118 -23.56 2.42 2.30
N SER A 119 -22.78 2.63 3.36
CA SER A 119 -23.01 3.69 4.37
C SER A 119 -21.81 4.63 4.51
N ARG A 120 -22.04 5.82 5.10
CA ARG A 120 -20.96 6.79 5.39
C ARG A 120 -19.79 6.20 6.19
N TRP A 121 -20.02 5.11 6.90
CA TRP A 121 -18.99 4.42 7.70
C TRP A 121 -17.99 3.64 6.85
N ALA A 122 -18.29 3.32 5.59
CA ALA A 122 -17.31 2.74 4.68
C ALA A 122 -16.07 3.62 4.50
N VAL A 123 -16.22 4.94 4.65
CA VAL A 123 -15.12 5.91 4.58
C VAL A 123 -14.05 5.61 5.64
N LEU A 124 -14.43 5.15 6.84
CA LEU A 124 -13.45 4.81 7.89
C LEU A 124 -12.55 3.64 7.50
N LEU A 125 -13.03 2.73 6.65
CA LEU A 125 -12.24 1.60 6.14
C LEU A 125 -11.29 2.03 5.03
N VAL A 126 -11.68 3.05 4.25
CA VAL A 126 -10.92 3.54 3.09
C VAL A 126 -9.85 4.56 3.49
N ILE A 127 -10.08 5.35 4.55
CA ILE A 127 -9.16 6.39 5.03
C ILE A 127 -7.72 5.86 5.25
N PRO A 128 -7.48 4.76 5.98
CA PRO A 128 -6.12 4.28 6.21
C PRO A 128 -5.37 3.98 4.91
N VAL A 129 -6.08 3.42 3.92
CA VAL A 129 -5.51 3.09 2.61
C VAL A 129 -5.15 4.36 1.83
N MET A 130 -5.99 5.40 1.88
CA MET A 130 -5.71 6.66 1.19
C MET A 130 -4.57 7.46 1.81
N PHE A 131 -4.38 7.38 3.12
CA PHE A 131 -3.30 8.08 3.80
C PHE A 131 -1.97 7.33 3.77
N PHE A 132 -1.97 6.04 3.45
CA PHE A 132 -0.77 5.22 3.42
C PHE A 132 0.38 5.82 2.59
N PRO A 133 0.19 6.34 1.36
CA PRO A 133 1.29 6.93 0.59
C PRO A 133 1.97 8.10 1.30
N PHE A 134 1.21 8.93 2.03
CA PHE A 134 1.77 10.04 2.79
C PHE A 134 2.55 9.56 4.01
N VAL A 135 1.99 8.59 4.74
CA VAL A 135 2.68 7.98 5.88
C VAL A 135 3.98 7.31 5.43
N PHE A 136 3.94 6.59 4.31
CA PHE A 136 5.11 5.94 3.72
C PHE A 136 6.20 6.93 3.33
N LEU A 137 5.85 8.07 2.69
CA LEU A 137 6.84 9.08 2.33
C LEU A 137 7.46 9.78 3.55
N ILE A 138 6.66 10.02 4.59
CA ILE A 138 7.17 10.58 5.85
C ILE A 138 8.12 9.58 6.51
N ASP A 139 7.71 8.31 6.61
CA ASP A 139 8.53 7.24 7.17
C ASP A 139 9.85 7.08 6.40
N LEU A 140 9.79 7.04 5.07
CA LEU A 140 10.96 6.94 4.20
C LEU A 140 11.91 8.14 4.34
N HIS A 141 11.43 9.33 4.69
CA HIS A 141 12.28 10.48 4.96
C HIS A 141 12.99 10.43 6.33
N LEU A 142 12.45 9.67 7.29
CA LEU A 142 13.01 9.54 8.63
C LEU A 142 14.14 8.51 8.72
N TRP A 143 14.29 7.67 7.69
CA TRP A 143 15.37 6.70 7.51
C TRP A 143 16.49 7.27 6.64
#